data_AF-A0A4R2T795-F1
#
_entry.id   AF-A0A4R2T795-F1
#
_cell.length_a   1.000
_cell.length_b   1.000
_cell.length_c   1.000
_cell.angle_alpha   90.00
_cell.angle_beta   90.00
_cell.angle_gamma   90.00
#
_symmetry.space_group_name_H-M   'P 1'
#
loop_
_entity.id
_entity.type
_entity.pdbx_description
1 polymer ?
#
loop_
_entity_poly.entity_id
_entity_poly.type
_entity_poly.pdbx_seq_one_letter_code
_entity_poly.pdbx_strand_id
1 'polypeptide(L)'
;MIWWTAQPSRARSEGFAIDALQEQNEWLRNVEWTVEKGGSLSANFEIERLGRLIPLTISYPRFFPDMPPQVFPREEIRLSSHQWGAGGELCLEYRPDNWVPAFTGAMMIESAHRLLQGEEPAQGVAARVESAHATTVGQDIRGFRMRFLLTDDFADAVSSLDICRPVELELSEKAIASHWVAVPSQLGPEDAALWSAGPDVARFRRRKGFAVRMGGGVKATIRTEYDLVKVIAETIGHEGLLEVVRGSEEDAVVLVECDGDFHLMWLPSGRGPREMLAYTTVKAPSSANRLPGAYDRLASASVGIVGCGSVGSKIAASLARAGLSRFVLVDGDVLFPDNLVRNDLDWRSVGLNKPDAVAKRIREIKPSANVTVRRLVLGGQESSLSTDSALVDVGGCDLIIDATADPQIFNLCASVARSEKKMLVWGEVFAGGIGGFVVRLRPDIEPAPHAARRQLLRWCDDRERPMPLGEGVQYALALDESPPLIADDADVSVIAAHMTRMALDALTRQKTAFPHPAYAVGLKAEWIFEAPFDTWPISLVPEGEWGPQKDENAEAELAALAKQLFPDAGTGDAV
;
A
#
# COMPACT_ATOMS: atom_id res chain seq x y z
N MET A 1 -0.78 -21.82 -29.46
CA MET A 1 0.36 -21.98 -30.37
C MET A 1 1.32 -22.97 -29.72
N ILE A 2 1.74 -24.01 -30.46
CA ILE A 2 2.64 -25.06 -29.99
C ILE A 2 4.07 -24.59 -30.30
N TRP A 3 4.97 -24.55 -29.30
CA TRP A 3 6.28 -23.91 -29.47
C TRP A 3 7.15 -24.63 -30.50
N TRP A 4 7.14 -25.96 -30.52
CA TRP A 4 8.00 -26.76 -31.38
C TRP A 4 7.55 -26.77 -32.85
N THR A 5 6.31 -26.37 -33.14
CA THR A 5 5.88 -26.10 -34.53
C THR A 5 6.29 -24.70 -34.99
N ALA A 6 6.40 -23.74 -34.07
CA ALA A 6 6.89 -22.38 -34.36
C ALA A 6 8.43 -22.30 -34.38
N GLN A 7 9.13 -23.12 -33.58
CA GLN A 7 10.58 -23.17 -33.46
C GLN A 7 11.13 -24.60 -33.66
N PRO A 8 10.94 -25.22 -34.84
CA PRO A 8 11.37 -26.60 -35.09
C PRO A 8 12.90 -26.77 -35.03
N SER A 9 13.68 -25.72 -35.30
CA SER A 9 15.14 -25.73 -35.12
C SER A 9 15.52 -25.92 -33.66
N ARG A 10 14.82 -25.25 -32.73
CA ARG A 10 15.04 -25.41 -31.29
C ARG A 10 14.66 -26.82 -30.83
N ALA A 11 13.51 -27.33 -31.27
CA ALA A 11 13.09 -28.69 -30.93
C ALA A 11 14.10 -29.76 -31.40
N ARG A 12 14.65 -29.61 -32.61
CA ARG A 12 15.74 -30.49 -33.09
C ARG A 12 17.02 -30.35 -32.26
N SER A 13 17.37 -29.14 -31.83
CA SER A 13 18.53 -28.91 -30.97
C SER A 13 18.39 -29.61 -29.61
N GLU A 14 17.18 -29.66 -29.04
CA GLU A 14 16.91 -30.42 -27.81
C GLU A 14 17.08 -31.93 -28.03
N GLY A 15 16.57 -32.44 -29.16
CA GLY A 15 16.82 -33.81 -29.62
C GLY A 15 18.31 -34.14 -29.65
N PHE A 16 19.09 -33.36 -30.41
CA PHE A 16 20.53 -33.57 -30.54
C PHE A 16 21.29 -33.47 -29.21
N ALA A 17 20.88 -32.57 -28.31
CA ALA A 17 21.52 -32.42 -27.01
C ALA A 17 21.28 -33.64 -26.12
N ILE A 18 20.07 -34.19 -26.11
CA ILE A 18 19.73 -35.39 -25.31
C ILE A 18 20.37 -36.64 -25.92
N ASP A 19 20.37 -36.77 -27.25
CA ASP A 19 21.04 -37.88 -27.95
C ASP A 19 22.54 -37.89 -27.65
N ALA A 20 23.20 -36.74 -27.74
CA ALA A 20 24.62 -36.60 -27.41
C ALA A 20 24.91 -36.91 -25.93
N LEU A 21 24.01 -36.53 -25.00
CA LEU A 21 24.14 -36.87 -23.60
C LEU A 21 24.07 -38.39 -23.38
N GLN A 22 23.12 -39.07 -24.04
CA GLN A 22 22.96 -40.53 -23.98
C GLN A 22 24.18 -41.25 -24.55
N GLU A 23 24.73 -40.80 -25.68
CA GLU A 23 25.93 -41.40 -26.28
C GLU A 23 27.17 -41.27 -25.40
N GLN A 24 27.27 -40.18 -24.63
CA GLN A 24 28.43 -39.90 -23.77
C GLN A 24 28.34 -40.59 -22.40
N ASN A 25 27.16 -41.09 -22.01
CA ASN A 25 26.89 -41.53 -20.64
C ASN A 25 26.07 -42.83 -20.57
N GLU A 26 26.70 -43.91 -20.10
CA GLU A 26 26.03 -45.22 -19.94
C GLU A 26 24.87 -45.22 -18.93
N TRP A 27 24.84 -44.22 -18.03
CA TRP A 27 23.79 -44.08 -17.03
C TRP A 27 22.46 -43.57 -17.61
N LEU A 28 22.43 -43.00 -18.82
CA LEU A 28 21.20 -42.57 -19.48
C LEU A 28 20.79 -43.60 -20.54
N ARG A 29 19.58 -44.14 -20.44
CA ARG A 29 19.09 -45.20 -21.34
C ARG A 29 17.67 -44.92 -21.83
N ASN A 30 17.32 -45.58 -22.93
CA ASN A 30 15.95 -45.70 -23.43
C ASN A 30 15.23 -44.35 -23.62
N VAL A 31 15.91 -43.36 -24.20
CA VAL A 31 15.27 -42.08 -24.54
C VAL A 31 14.25 -42.28 -25.67
N GLU A 32 12.98 -42.01 -25.38
CA GLU A 32 11.87 -42.11 -26.35
C GLU A 32 11.04 -40.83 -26.36
N TRP A 33 11.06 -40.12 -27.49
CA TRP A 33 10.28 -38.90 -27.68
C TRP A 33 8.80 -39.21 -27.88
N THR A 34 7.96 -38.45 -27.19
CA THR A 34 6.50 -38.57 -27.26
C THR A 34 5.87 -37.17 -27.33
N VAL A 35 4.61 -37.13 -27.76
CA VAL A 35 3.79 -35.92 -27.68
C VAL A 35 2.59 -36.22 -26.81
N GLU A 36 2.51 -35.57 -25.66
CA GLU A 36 1.43 -35.77 -24.71
C GLU A 36 0.11 -35.15 -25.19
N LYS A 37 -0.99 -35.56 -24.56
CA LYS A 37 -2.31 -34.97 -24.79
C LYS A 37 -2.24 -33.46 -24.52
N GLY A 38 -2.55 -32.66 -25.54
CA GLY A 38 -2.42 -31.20 -25.50
C GLY A 38 -1.23 -30.64 -26.29
N GLY A 39 -0.43 -31.50 -26.93
CA GLY A 39 0.66 -31.09 -27.83
C GLY A 39 1.96 -30.73 -27.12
N SER A 40 2.10 -31.13 -25.85
CA SER A 40 3.37 -31.01 -25.11
C SER A 40 4.39 -31.97 -25.71
N LEU A 41 5.59 -31.48 -26.01
CA LEU A 41 6.69 -32.34 -26.43
C LEU A 41 7.32 -32.92 -25.17
N SER A 42 7.54 -34.24 -25.13
CA SER A 42 8.10 -34.92 -23.97
C SER A 42 9.08 -36.01 -24.40
N ALA A 43 9.95 -36.46 -23.50
CA ALA A 43 10.76 -37.65 -23.69
C ALA A 43 10.76 -38.51 -22.43
N ASN A 44 10.51 -39.80 -22.61
CA ASN A 44 10.71 -40.80 -21.56
C ASN A 44 12.16 -41.24 -21.58
N PHE A 45 12.75 -41.50 -20.42
CA PHE A 45 14.12 -41.98 -20.31
C PHE A 45 14.31 -42.74 -18.99
N GLU A 46 15.43 -43.43 -18.87
CA GLU A 46 15.80 -44.17 -17.67
C GLU A 46 17.18 -43.74 -17.20
N ILE A 47 17.31 -43.49 -15.90
CA ILE A 47 18.60 -43.27 -15.24
C ILE A 47 19.02 -44.56 -14.55
N GLU A 48 20.16 -45.13 -14.91
CA GLU A 48 20.76 -46.26 -14.22
C GLU A 48 21.51 -45.80 -12.97
N ARG A 49 21.11 -46.32 -11.82
CA ARG A 49 21.76 -46.04 -10.54
C ARG A 49 21.86 -47.30 -9.69
N LEU A 50 23.08 -47.67 -9.29
CA LEU A 50 23.36 -48.79 -8.38
C LEU A 50 22.67 -50.11 -8.81
N GLY A 51 22.67 -50.38 -10.13
CA GLY A 51 22.05 -51.57 -10.73
C GLY A 51 20.52 -51.51 -10.86
N ARG A 52 19.90 -50.34 -10.65
CA ARG A 52 18.46 -50.10 -10.84
C ARG A 52 18.24 -49.11 -11.98
N LEU A 53 17.20 -49.31 -12.77
CA LEU A 53 16.75 -48.35 -13.77
C LEU A 53 15.61 -47.52 -13.18
N ILE A 54 15.80 -46.19 -13.12
CA ILE A 54 14.84 -45.25 -12.58
C ILE A 54 14.08 -44.62 -13.75
N PRO A 55 12.78 -44.91 -13.91
CA PRO A 55 11.99 -44.45 -15.04
C PRO A 55 11.50 -43.00 -14.84
N LEU A 56 11.89 -42.09 -15.75
CA LEU A 56 11.56 -40.66 -15.69
C LEU A 56 10.98 -40.15 -17.02
N THR A 57 10.30 -39.01 -16.96
CA THR A 57 9.81 -38.26 -18.14
C THR A 57 10.22 -36.80 -18.01
N ILE A 58 10.76 -36.23 -19.08
CA ILE A 58 10.94 -34.79 -19.24
C ILE A 58 9.80 -34.25 -20.11
N SER A 59 9.07 -33.24 -19.62
CA SER A 59 7.97 -32.59 -20.33
C SER A 59 8.31 -31.12 -20.61
N TYR A 60 8.16 -30.67 -21.85
CA TYR A 60 8.48 -29.30 -22.25
C TYR A 60 7.23 -28.43 -22.17
N PRO A 61 7.22 -27.36 -21.35
CA PRO A 61 6.03 -26.54 -21.18
C PRO A 61 5.68 -25.81 -22.47
N ARG A 62 4.43 -25.34 -22.52
CA ARG A 62 3.90 -24.57 -23.65
C ARG A 62 4.74 -23.34 -24.04
N PHE A 63 5.41 -22.72 -23.07
CA PHE A 63 6.22 -21.50 -23.25
C PHE A 63 7.72 -21.77 -23.37
N PHE A 64 8.13 -23.02 -23.56
CA PHE A 64 9.52 -23.32 -23.90
C PHE A 64 9.93 -22.59 -25.22
N PRO A 65 11.16 -22.04 -25.34
CA PRO A 65 12.31 -22.16 -24.44
C PRO A 65 12.40 -21.10 -23.33
N ASP A 66 11.39 -20.28 -23.12
CA ASP A 66 11.41 -19.23 -22.09
C ASP A 66 11.09 -19.76 -20.68
N MET A 67 10.67 -21.02 -20.58
CA MET A 67 10.45 -21.74 -19.32
C MET A 67 11.19 -23.08 -19.32
N PRO A 68 11.70 -23.53 -18.15
CA PRO A 68 12.36 -24.82 -18.02
C PRO A 68 11.40 -25.98 -18.31
N PRO A 69 11.87 -27.08 -18.92
CA PRO A 69 11.14 -28.34 -18.93
C PRO A 69 11.08 -28.94 -17.53
N GLN A 70 10.07 -29.76 -17.25
CA GLN A 70 9.89 -30.40 -15.94
C GLN A 70 10.28 -31.88 -16.03
N VAL A 71 10.85 -32.44 -14.95
CA VAL A 71 11.22 -33.86 -14.88
C VAL A 71 10.43 -34.56 -13.77
N PHE A 72 9.76 -35.67 -14.11
CA PHE A 72 8.87 -36.41 -13.21
C PHE A 72 9.23 -37.92 -13.20
N PRO A 73 8.96 -38.64 -12.11
CA PRO A 73 8.90 -40.10 -12.15
C PRO A 73 7.73 -40.59 -13.00
N ARG A 74 7.91 -41.72 -13.69
CA ARG A 74 6.81 -42.37 -14.44
C ARG A 74 5.80 -43.10 -13.53
N GLU A 75 6.13 -43.28 -12.25
CA GLU A 75 5.27 -43.91 -11.25
C GLU A 75 4.91 -42.91 -10.14
N GLU A 76 3.80 -43.14 -9.42
CA GLU A 76 3.42 -42.34 -8.25
C GLU A 76 4.26 -42.69 -7.01
N ILE A 77 5.56 -42.48 -7.12
CA ILE A 77 6.55 -42.74 -6.08
C ILE A 77 7.32 -41.48 -5.72
N ARG A 78 7.83 -41.44 -4.49
CA ARG A 78 8.76 -40.41 -4.05
C ARG A 78 10.19 -40.94 -4.22
N LEU A 79 10.91 -40.36 -5.17
CA LEU A 79 12.31 -40.67 -5.48
C LEU A 79 13.28 -39.81 -4.66
N SER A 80 12.88 -38.58 -4.33
CA SER A 80 13.78 -37.57 -3.74
C SER A 80 13.13 -36.78 -2.61
N SER A 81 13.97 -36.22 -1.72
CA SER A 81 13.52 -35.19 -0.79
C SER A 81 13.18 -33.87 -1.50
N HIS A 82 13.80 -33.63 -2.66
CA HIS A 82 13.58 -32.53 -3.60
C HIS A 82 12.55 -32.91 -4.66
N GLN A 83 11.32 -33.19 -4.22
CA GLN A 83 10.24 -33.59 -5.11
C GLN A 83 8.89 -33.10 -4.58
N TRP A 84 8.06 -32.61 -5.50
CA TRP A 84 6.70 -32.16 -5.20
C TRP A 84 5.72 -33.33 -5.03
N GLY A 85 5.66 -33.92 -3.83
CA GLY A 85 4.77 -35.06 -3.58
C GLY A 85 5.22 -36.35 -4.29
N ALA A 86 4.45 -37.43 -4.15
CA ALA A 86 4.73 -38.67 -4.88
C ALA A 86 4.32 -38.50 -6.35
N GLY A 87 5.17 -38.93 -7.29
CA GLY A 87 4.93 -38.77 -8.74
C GLY A 87 5.11 -37.34 -9.28
N GLY A 88 5.36 -36.34 -8.42
CA GLY A 88 5.51 -34.95 -8.88
C GLY A 88 6.92 -34.58 -9.34
N GLU A 89 7.05 -33.32 -9.76
CA GLU A 89 8.27 -32.76 -10.35
C GLU A 89 9.46 -32.78 -9.37
N LEU A 90 10.63 -33.09 -9.89
CA LEU A 90 11.90 -32.97 -9.16
C LEU A 90 12.34 -31.50 -9.07
N CYS A 91 12.80 -31.07 -7.90
CA CYS A 91 13.37 -29.73 -7.72
C CYS A 91 14.83 -29.74 -8.18
N LEU A 92 15.06 -29.36 -9.43
CA LEU A 92 16.37 -29.43 -10.08
C LEU A 92 17.19 -28.13 -9.94
N GLU A 93 18.44 -28.16 -10.45
CA GLU A 93 19.37 -27.03 -10.43
C GLU A 93 18.88 -25.86 -11.29
N TYR A 94 18.27 -26.16 -12.44
CA TYR A 94 17.67 -25.17 -13.32
C TYR A 94 16.16 -25.11 -13.07
N ARG A 95 15.68 -23.91 -12.80
CA ARG A 95 14.36 -23.62 -12.24
C ARG A 95 13.82 -22.32 -12.84
N PRO A 96 12.53 -22.02 -12.67
CA PRO A 96 11.95 -20.78 -13.19
C PRO A 96 12.66 -19.49 -12.72
N ASP A 97 13.32 -19.49 -11.55
CA ASP A 97 14.03 -18.34 -10.99
C ASP A 97 15.42 -18.10 -11.59
N ASN A 98 16.03 -19.09 -12.25
CA ASN A 98 17.38 -18.98 -12.82
C ASN A 98 17.50 -19.50 -14.27
N TRP A 99 16.37 -19.86 -14.89
CA TRP A 99 16.34 -20.38 -16.26
C TRP A 99 16.73 -19.32 -17.27
N VAL A 100 17.60 -19.69 -18.21
CA VAL A 100 17.86 -18.92 -19.42
C VAL A 100 17.59 -19.81 -20.64
N PRO A 101 17.07 -19.26 -21.75
CA PRO A 101 16.76 -20.07 -22.94
C PRO A 101 17.95 -20.83 -23.51
N ALA A 102 19.20 -20.49 -23.15
CA ALA A 102 20.38 -21.24 -23.56
C ALA A 102 20.50 -22.64 -22.92
N PHE A 103 19.82 -22.89 -21.79
CA PHE A 103 19.81 -24.21 -21.15
C PHE A 103 18.94 -25.20 -21.93
N THR A 104 19.28 -26.48 -21.84
CA THR A 104 18.65 -27.56 -22.60
C THR A 104 18.01 -28.60 -21.68
N GLY A 105 17.11 -29.40 -22.22
CA GLY A 105 16.55 -30.57 -21.54
C GLY A 105 17.62 -31.61 -21.19
N ALA A 106 18.70 -31.70 -21.96
CA ALA A 106 19.86 -32.52 -21.60
C ALA A 106 20.49 -32.07 -20.27
N MET A 107 20.66 -30.76 -20.08
CA MET A 107 21.15 -30.20 -18.80
C MET A 107 20.16 -30.47 -17.65
N MET A 108 18.85 -30.50 -17.92
CA MET A 108 17.82 -30.88 -16.94
C MET A 108 17.90 -32.36 -16.55
N ILE A 109 18.06 -33.26 -17.52
CA ILE A 109 18.27 -34.70 -17.28
C ILE A 109 19.55 -34.91 -16.45
N GLU A 110 20.63 -34.21 -16.79
CA GLU A 110 21.89 -34.29 -16.05
C GLU A 110 21.74 -33.76 -14.61
N SER A 111 20.96 -32.71 -14.40
CA SER A 111 20.64 -32.21 -13.05
C SER A 111 19.82 -33.23 -12.25
N ALA A 112 18.86 -33.93 -12.87
CA ALA A 112 18.12 -35.01 -12.22
C ALA A 112 19.05 -36.18 -11.82
N HIS A 113 19.99 -36.55 -12.69
CA HIS A 113 21.00 -37.55 -12.37
C HIS A 113 21.87 -37.14 -11.19
N ARG A 114 22.39 -35.91 -11.18
CA ARG A 114 23.20 -35.38 -10.06
C ARG A 114 22.43 -35.34 -8.74
N LEU A 115 21.15 -34.96 -8.76
CA LEU A 115 20.29 -34.97 -7.58
C LEU A 115 20.16 -36.39 -7.01
N LEU A 116 19.77 -37.36 -7.84
CA LEU A 116 19.59 -38.75 -7.41
C LEU A 116 20.92 -39.39 -6.94
N GLN A 117 22.02 -39.10 -7.64
CA GLN A 117 23.36 -39.54 -7.24
C GLN A 117 23.81 -38.90 -5.91
N GLY A 118 23.50 -37.63 -5.72
CA GLY A 118 23.87 -36.88 -4.52
C GLY A 118 23.10 -37.32 -3.28
N GLU A 119 21.83 -37.75 -3.43
CA GLU A 119 21.04 -38.29 -2.33
C GLU A 119 21.34 -39.77 -2.03
N GLU A 120 21.72 -40.57 -3.03
CA GLU A 120 22.19 -41.95 -2.84
C GLU A 120 23.57 -42.19 -3.49
N PRO A 121 24.67 -41.78 -2.83
CA PRO A 121 26.03 -41.91 -3.38
C PRO A 121 26.52 -43.35 -3.47
N ALA A 122 26.04 -44.25 -2.62
CA ALA A 122 26.36 -45.69 -2.62
C ALA A 122 25.18 -46.51 -2.07
N GLN A 123 25.17 -47.81 -2.33
CA GLN A 123 24.07 -48.70 -1.93
C GLN A 123 23.83 -48.66 -0.41
N GLY A 124 22.64 -48.23 0.01
CA GLY A 124 22.27 -48.10 1.42
C GLY A 124 22.84 -46.87 2.12
N VAL A 125 23.51 -45.96 1.40
CA VAL A 125 24.03 -44.70 1.93
C VAL A 125 23.14 -43.57 1.44
N ALA A 126 22.46 -42.90 2.37
CA ALA A 126 21.71 -41.68 2.08
C ALA A 126 22.54 -40.45 2.45
N ALA A 127 22.58 -39.47 1.56
CA ALA A 127 23.17 -38.16 1.79
C ALA A 127 22.14 -37.05 1.51
N ARG A 128 22.41 -35.85 2.03
CA ARG A 128 21.52 -34.69 1.85
C ARG A 128 22.12 -33.78 0.80
N VAL A 129 21.38 -33.52 -0.28
CA VAL A 129 21.67 -32.45 -1.23
C VAL A 129 21.07 -31.15 -0.70
N GLU A 130 21.84 -30.07 -0.69
CA GLU A 130 21.33 -28.76 -0.26
C GLU A 130 20.22 -28.25 -1.19
N SER A 131 19.17 -27.68 -0.59
CA SER A 131 18.06 -27.10 -1.36
C SER A 131 18.27 -25.61 -1.51
N ALA A 132 18.35 -25.16 -2.76
CA ALA A 132 18.25 -23.75 -3.12
C ALA A 132 16.78 -23.25 -3.12
N HIS A 133 15.84 -24.07 -2.64
CA HIS A 133 14.43 -23.72 -2.59
C HIS A 133 14.17 -22.69 -1.49
N ALA A 134 14.11 -21.42 -1.89
CA ALA A 134 13.66 -20.32 -1.05
C ALA A 134 12.25 -19.91 -1.47
N THR A 135 11.27 -20.14 -0.60
CA THR A 135 9.91 -19.64 -0.80
C THR A 135 9.75 -18.26 -0.19
N THR A 136 8.91 -17.45 -0.83
CA THR A 136 8.40 -16.22 -0.24
C THR A 136 7.27 -16.55 0.73
N VAL A 137 7.06 -15.71 1.75
CA VAL A 137 5.91 -15.79 2.66
C VAL A 137 4.59 -15.93 1.89
N GLY A 138 4.45 -15.23 0.76
CA GLY A 138 3.26 -15.30 -0.09
C GLY A 138 3.03 -16.68 -0.72
N GLN A 139 4.10 -17.40 -1.10
CA GLN A 139 4.00 -18.77 -1.61
C GLN A 139 3.55 -19.75 -0.53
N ASP A 140 4.09 -19.62 0.69
CA ASP A 140 3.79 -20.53 1.79
C ASP A 140 2.34 -20.40 2.26
N ILE A 141 1.79 -19.17 2.28
CA ILE A 141 0.45 -18.91 2.84
C ILE A 141 -0.68 -18.93 1.80
N ARG A 142 -0.39 -19.16 0.50
CA ARG A 142 -1.36 -18.99 -0.59
C ARG A 142 -2.61 -19.88 -0.50
N GLY A 143 -2.45 -21.07 0.08
CA GLY A 143 -3.54 -22.03 0.30
C GLY A 143 -4.37 -21.73 1.56
N PHE A 144 -3.92 -20.82 2.43
CA PHE A 144 -4.48 -20.59 3.75
C PHE A 144 -5.31 -19.30 3.79
N ARG A 145 -6.58 -19.44 4.14
CA ARG A 145 -7.56 -18.34 4.20
C ARG A 145 -7.57 -17.62 5.55
N MET A 146 -7.22 -18.30 6.64
CA MET A 146 -7.15 -17.72 7.98
C MET A 146 -5.70 -17.40 8.32
N ARG A 147 -5.40 -16.13 8.55
CA ARG A 147 -4.04 -15.63 8.72
C ARG A 147 -3.91 -14.78 9.97
N PHE A 148 -2.91 -15.08 10.78
CA PHE A 148 -2.58 -14.30 11.97
C PHE A 148 -1.31 -13.49 11.70
N LEU A 149 -1.38 -12.16 11.74
CA LEU A 149 -0.22 -11.31 11.54
C LEU A 149 0.54 -11.14 12.85
N LEU A 150 1.75 -11.68 12.92
CA LEU A 150 2.62 -11.60 14.08
C LEU A 150 3.70 -10.55 13.85
N THR A 151 3.73 -9.48 14.64
CA THR A 151 4.79 -8.47 14.63
C THR A 151 5.84 -8.77 15.69
N ASP A 152 7.07 -8.30 15.49
CA ASP A 152 8.17 -8.55 16.44
C ASP A 152 7.88 -7.99 17.84
N ASP A 153 7.29 -6.78 17.92
CA ASP A 153 6.93 -6.13 19.19
C ASP A 153 5.86 -6.90 19.98
N PHE A 154 4.86 -7.46 19.30
CA PHE A 154 3.84 -8.31 19.92
C PHE A 154 4.43 -9.67 20.32
N ALA A 155 5.29 -10.26 19.48
CA ALA A 155 5.97 -11.51 19.80
C ALA A 155 6.83 -11.39 21.06
N ASP A 156 7.56 -10.28 21.20
CA ASP A 156 8.35 -9.96 22.39
C ASP A 156 7.47 -9.79 23.63
N ALA A 157 6.32 -9.11 23.49
CA ALA A 157 5.36 -8.94 24.57
C ALA A 157 4.81 -10.28 25.08
N VAL A 158 4.39 -11.19 24.19
CA VAL A 158 3.93 -12.53 24.57
C VAL A 158 5.06 -13.38 25.15
N SER A 159 6.27 -13.27 24.60
CA SER A 159 7.47 -13.97 25.10
C SER A 159 7.94 -13.47 26.47
N SER A 160 7.45 -12.31 26.93
CA SER A 160 7.72 -11.78 28.26
C SER A 160 6.75 -12.27 29.34
N LEU A 161 5.67 -12.96 28.94
CA LEU A 161 4.67 -13.47 29.88
C LEU A 161 5.24 -14.56 30.80
N ASP A 162 4.67 -14.65 32.00
CA ASP A 162 4.90 -15.77 32.92
C ASP A 162 4.45 -17.09 32.26
N ILE A 163 5.27 -18.13 32.38
CA ILE A 163 4.96 -19.46 31.85
C ILE A 163 3.67 -20.00 32.49
N CYS A 164 2.78 -20.57 31.67
CA CYS A 164 1.52 -21.17 32.07
C CYS A 164 0.57 -20.20 32.80
N ARG A 165 0.71 -18.88 32.57
CA ARG A 165 -0.20 -17.86 33.09
C ARG A 165 -0.97 -17.21 31.93
N PRO A 166 -2.26 -17.56 31.74
CA PRO A 166 -3.07 -16.95 30.70
C PRO A 166 -3.24 -15.45 30.93
N VAL A 167 -3.19 -14.69 29.84
CA VAL A 167 -3.44 -13.25 29.83
C VAL A 167 -4.49 -12.94 28.78
N GLU A 168 -5.36 -11.97 29.05
CA GLU A 168 -6.38 -11.53 28.11
C GLU A 168 -5.74 -11.05 26.79
N LEU A 169 -6.38 -11.42 25.68
CA LEU A 169 -5.95 -11.09 24.33
C LEU A 169 -7.13 -10.50 23.56
N GLU A 170 -6.90 -9.38 22.88
CA GLU A 170 -7.82 -8.83 21.90
C GLU A 170 -7.16 -8.81 20.51
N LEU A 171 -7.92 -9.24 19.50
CA LEU A 171 -7.55 -9.18 18.10
C LEU A 171 -8.55 -8.32 17.31
N SER A 172 -8.03 -7.59 16.32
CA SER A 172 -8.84 -7.02 15.23
C SER A 172 -8.85 -7.97 14.05
N GLU A 173 -10.03 -8.46 13.67
CA GLU A 173 -10.23 -9.40 12.57
C GLU A 173 -11.00 -8.75 11.42
N LYS A 174 -10.46 -8.90 10.19
CA LYS A 174 -11.15 -8.53 8.96
C LYS A 174 -11.43 -9.74 8.07
N ALA A 175 -12.64 -9.78 7.51
CA ALA A 175 -13.03 -10.72 6.48
C ALA A 175 -13.13 -10.00 5.13
N ILE A 176 -12.09 -10.08 4.30
CA ILE A 176 -12.00 -9.38 3.01
C ILE A 176 -11.38 -10.30 1.97
N ALA A 177 -11.90 -10.27 0.73
CA ALA A 177 -11.41 -11.07 -0.39
C ALA A 177 -11.32 -12.58 -0.07
N SER A 178 -12.31 -13.12 0.65
CA SER A 178 -12.35 -14.53 1.11
C SER A 178 -11.22 -14.95 2.06
N HIS A 179 -10.60 -13.98 2.74
CA HIS A 179 -9.59 -14.21 3.77
C HIS A 179 -10.05 -13.61 5.10
N TRP A 180 -9.72 -14.31 6.19
CA TRP A 180 -9.86 -13.84 7.57
C TRP A 180 -8.46 -13.51 8.08
N VAL A 181 -8.23 -12.24 8.36
CA VAL A 181 -6.92 -11.76 8.83
C VAL A 181 -7.10 -11.19 10.22
N ALA A 182 -6.44 -11.82 11.19
CA ALA A 182 -6.38 -11.38 12.57
C ALA A 182 -5.07 -10.64 12.84
N VAL A 183 -5.15 -9.48 13.48
CA VAL A 183 -4.03 -8.67 13.92
C VAL A 183 -4.19 -8.42 15.42
N PRO A 184 -3.15 -8.57 16.24
CA PRO A 184 -3.25 -8.28 17.67
C PRO A 184 -3.54 -6.79 17.89
N SER A 185 -4.51 -6.49 18.77
CA SER A 185 -4.84 -5.12 19.16
C SER A 185 -4.44 -4.82 20.60
N GLN A 186 -4.53 -5.81 21.50
CA GLN A 186 -4.19 -5.64 22.91
C GLN A 186 -3.78 -6.96 23.55
N LEU A 187 -2.81 -6.90 24.48
CA LEU A 187 -2.45 -7.96 25.40
C LEU A 187 -2.55 -7.45 26.84
N GLY A 188 -3.28 -8.15 27.69
CA GLY A 188 -3.61 -7.72 29.05
C GLY A 188 -4.99 -7.07 29.18
N PRO A 189 -5.41 -6.77 30.42
CA PRO A 189 -6.72 -6.19 30.70
C PRO A 189 -6.85 -4.77 30.13
N GLU A 190 -8.09 -4.34 29.86
CA GLU A 190 -8.41 -3.06 29.20
C GLU A 190 -7.89 -1.81 29.95
N ASP A 191 -7.78 -1.89 31.27
CA ASP A 191 -7.29 -0.82 32.15
C ASP A 191 -5.79 -0.87 32.44
N ALA A 192 -5.13 -1.98 32.13
CA ALA A 192 -3.70 -2.20 32.39
C ALA A 192 -3.05 -3.09 31.32
N ALA A 193 -3.19 -2.69 30.05
CA ALA A 193 -2.63 -3.43 28.92
C ALA A 193 -1.11 -3.55 29.05
N LEU A 194 -0.59 -4.77 28.94
CA LEU A 194 0.83 -5.08 28.88
C LEU A 194 1.43 -4.66 27.53
N TRP A 195 0.62 -4.73 26.48
CA TRP A 195 0.94 -4.24 25.14
C TRP A 195 -0.34 -3.82 24.42
N SER A 196 -0.25 -2.80 23.58
CA SER A 196 -1.32 -2.40 22.67
C SER A 196 -0.76 -2.05 21.30
N ALA A 197 -1.49 -2.43 20.26
CA ALA A 197 -1.25 -1.88 18.94
C ALA A 197 -1.51 -0.38 19.02
N GLY A 198 -0.58 0.43 18.52
CA GLY A 198 -0.71 1.89 18.51
C GLY A 198 -2.05 2.39 17.95
N PRO A 199 -2.35 3.69 18.08
CA PRO A 199 -3.69 4.23 17.94
C PRO A 199 -4.33 3.88 16.58
N ASP A 200 -5.22 2.88 16.61
CA ASP A 200 -6.19 2.45 15.61
C ASP A 200 -5.70 1.82 14.30
N VAL A 201 -5.13 0.60 14.37
CA VAL A 201 -5.40 -0.38 13.31
C VAL A 201 -6.91 -0.36 13.07
N ALA A 202 -7.36 -0.03 11.85
CA ALA A 202 -8.77 0.16 11.53
C ALA A 202 -9.62 -0.90 12.24
N ARG A 203 -10.41 -0.49 13.25
CA ARG A 203 -11.07 -1.43 14.16
C ARG A 203 -12.15 -2.17 13.39
N PHE A 204 -11.80 -3.37 12.91
CA PHE A 204 -12.75 -4.30 12.33
C PHE A 204 -13.51 -5.04 13.45
N ARG A 205 -13.87 -6.30 13.22
CA ARG A 205 -14.50 -7.12 14.26
C ARG A 205 -13.48 -7.39 15.37
N ARG A 206 -13.83 -7.10 16.61
CA ARG A 206 -13.01 -7.45 17.77
C ARG A 206 -13.26 -8.90 18.17
N ARG A 207 -12.19 -9.63 18.48
CA ARG A 207 -12.26 -10.96 19.08
C ARG A 207 -11.46 -10.98 20.37
N LYS A 208 -12.08 -11.48 21.44
CA LYS A 208 -11.47 -11.60 22.75
C LYS A 208 -11.05 -13.04 23.03
N GLY A 209 -10.13 -13.21 23.95
CA GLY A 209 -9.62 -14.53 24.27
C GLY A 209 -8.42 -14.47 25.19
N PHE A 210 -7.54 -15.46 25.08
CA PHE A 210 -6.39 -15.61 25.95
C PHE A 210 -5.11 -15.92 25.18
N ALA A 211 -4.00 -15.33 25.60
CA ALA A 211 -2.66 -15.74 25.23
C ALA A 211 -2.02 -16.53 26.36
N VAL A 212 -1.35 -17.63 26.03
CA VAL A 212 -0.66 -18.51 26.97
C VAL A 212 0.73 -18.80 26.46
N ARG A 213 1.75 -18.54 27.29
CA ARG A 213 3.13 -18.94 27.04
C ARG A 213 3.43 -20.28 27.69
N MET A 214 3.88 -21.24 26.91
CA MET A 214 4.27 -22.57 27.39
C MET A 214 5.77 -22.61 27.73
N GLY A 215 6.15 -23.41 28.72
CA GLY A 215 7.55 -23.63 29.07
C GLY A 215 8.26 -24.54 28.06
N GLY A 216 9.58 -24.43 27.97
CA GLY A 216 10.37 -25.21 27.01
C GLY A 216 10.31 -26.72 27.24
N GLY A 217 10.44 -27.49 26.15
CA GLY A 217 10.40 -28.95 26.16
C GLY A 217 9.13 -29.56 25.56
N VAL A 218 8.14 -28.75 25.19
CA VAL A 218 6.98 -29.16 24.39
C VAL A 218 7.35 -29.06 22.90
N LYS A 219 8.33 -29.85 22.45
CA LYS A 219 8.66 -30.02 21.02
C LYS A 219 7.65 -30.92 20.27
N ALA A 220 6.38 -30.83 20.64
CA ALA A 220 5.33 -31.62 20.04
C ALA A 220 4.68 -30.81 18.92
N THR A 221 4.43 -31.46 17.78
CA THR A 221 3.53 -30.95 16.74
C THR A 221 2.20 -30.59 17.40
N ILE A 222 1.98 -29.30 17.68
CA ILE A 222 0.76 -28.80 18.30
C ILE A 222 -0.38 -29.03 17.32
N ARG A 223 -1.22 -30.03 17.62
CA ARG A 223 -2.47 -30.23 16.89
C ARG A 223 -3.47 -29.21 17.40
N THR A 224 -3.93 -28.35 16.51
CA THR A 224 -4.90 -27.29 16.80
C THR A 224 -6.30 -27.89 16.98
N GLU A 225 -6.49 -28.59 18.09
CA GLU A 225 -7.70 -29.34 18.43
C GLU A 225 -8.25 -28.89 19.78
N TYR A 226 -9.54 -29.12 20.01
CA TYR A 226 -10.22 -28.74 21.25
C TYR A 226 -9.60 -29.37 22.49
N ASP A 227 -9.20 -30.65 22.40
CA ASP A 227 -8.65 -31.38 23.55
C ASP A 227 -7.34 -30.78 24.04
N LEU A 228 -6.53 -30.20 23.15
CA LEU A 228 -5.31 -29.48 23.54
C LEU A 228 -5.65 -28.28 24.44
N VAL A 229 -6.55 -27.40 23.98
CA VAL A 229 -6.93 -26.20 24.75
C VAL A 229 -7.56 -26.57 26.08
N LYS A 230 -8.37 -27.64 26.08
CA LYS A 230 -8.96 -28.19 27.29
C LYS A 230 -7.89 -28.64 28.28
N VAL A 231 -6.91 -29.43 27.83
CA VAL A 231 -5.80 -29.89 28.69
C VAL A 231 -5.00 -28.71 29.23
N ILE A 232 -4.71 -27.70 28.39
CA ILE A 232 -4.04 -26.46 28.83
C ILE A 232 -4.87 -25.76 29.92
N ALA A 233 -6.17 -25.57 29.68
CA ALA A 233 -7.07 -24.89 30.62
C ALA A 233 -7.19 -25.64 31.97
N GLU A 234 -7.33 -26.97 31.93
CA GLU A 234 -7.45 -27.84 33.12
C GLU A 234 -6.14 -27.91 33.90
N THR A 235 -4.99 -27.96 33.21
CA THR A 235 -3.68 -28.02 33.85
C THR A 235 -3.33 -26.71 34.53
N ILE A 236 -3.65 -25.58 33.88
CA ILE A 236 -3.38 -24.24 34.42
C ILE A 236 -4.36 -23.90 35.54
N GLY A 237 -5.63 -24.31 35.43
CA GLY A 237 -6.67 -24.01 36.41
C GLY A 237 -7.17 -22.56 36.36
N HIS A 238 -6.99 -21.85 35.24
CA HIS A 238 -7.47 -20.47 35.08
C HIS A 238 -8.97 -20.46 34.79
N GLU A 239 -9.79 -19.96 35.72
CA GLU A 239 -11.25 -20.00 35.62
C GLU A 239 -11.80 -19.37 34.34
N GLY A 240 -11.30 -18.20 33.92
CA GLY A 240 -11.78 -17.56 32.68
C GLY A 240 -11.48 -18.38 31.41
N LEU A 241 -10.38 -19.13 31.39
CA LEU A 241 -10.05 -19.99 30.24
C LEU A 241 -10.87 -21.28 30.30
N LEU A 242 -11.09 -21.82 31.50
CA LEU A 242 -11.96 -22.97 31.74
C LEU A 242 -13.41 -22.67 31.36
N GLU A 243 -13.94 -21.49 31.66
CA GLU A 243 -15.26 -21.04 31.24
C GLU A 243 -15.38 -21.04 29.71
N VAL A 244 -14.41 -20.42 29.03
CA VAL A 244 -14.37 -20.39 27.56
C VAL A 244 -14.36 -21.81 26.95
N VAL A 245 -13.63 -22.75 27.54
CA VAL A 245 -13.57 -24.15 27.09
C VAL A 245 -14.83 -24.93 27.43
N ARG A 246 -15.39 -24.79 28.63
CA ARG A 246 -16.62 -25.50 29.08
C ARG A 246 -17.83 -25.05 28.27
N GLY A 247 -17.97 -23.75 28.08
CA GLY A 247 -18.90 -23.16 27.14
C GLY A 247 -19.06 -21.66 27.29
N SER A 248 -19.16 -20.98 26.14
CA SER A 248 -19.27 -19.52 26.03
C SER A 248 -20.39 -19.15 25.06
N GLU A 249 -21.08 -18.04 25.31
CA GLU A 249 -22.06 -17.46 24.37
C GLU A 249 -21.38 -16.71 23.21
N GLU A 250 -20.13 -16.29 23.41
CA GLU A 250 -19.31 -15.60 22.42
C GLU A 250 -18.16 -16.49 21.92
N ASP A 251 -17.75 -16.22 20.68
CA ASP A 251 -16.53 -16.79 20.10
C ASP A 251 -15.31 -16.33 20.90
N ALA A 252 -14.33 -17.21 21.08
CA ALA A 252 -13.07 -16.88 21.73
C ALA A 252 -11.88 -17.23 20.84
N VAL A 253 -10.75 -16.57 21.09
CA VAL A 253 -9.46 -16.95 20.51
C VAL A 253 -8.50 -17.44 21.57
N VAL A 254 -7.64 -18.39 21.22
CA VAL A 254 -6.57 -18.88 22.09
C VAL A 254 -5.27 -18.82 21.32
N LEU A 255 -4.32 -18.03 21.82
CA LEU A 255 -2.96 -17.97 21.32
C LEU A 255 -2.06 -18.79 22.25
N VAL A 256 -1.34 -19.75 21.69
CA VAL A 256 -0.33 -20.53 22.41
C VAL A 256 1.03 -20.20 21.82
N GLU A 257 1.94 -19.69 22.65
CA GLU A 257 3.36 -19.55 22.32
C GLU A 257 4.13 -20.73 22.92
N CYS A 258 4.98 -21.37 22.12
CA CYS A 258 5.79 -22.49 22.56
C CYS A 258 7.14 -22.50 21.83
N ASP A 259 8.23 -22.35 22.58
CA ASP A 259 9.61 -22.35 22.05
C ASP A 259 9.81 -21.38 20.86
N GLY A 260 9.09 -20.24 20.84
CA GLY A 260 9.12 -19.22 19.79
C GLY A 260 8.12 -19.41 18.66
N ASP A 261 7.36 -20.52 18.64
CA ASP A 261 6.28 -20.76 17.69
C ASP A 261 4.93 -20.27 18.23
N PHE A 262 4.14 -19.62 17.37
CA PHE A 262 2.86 -19.00 17.75
C PHE A 262 1.71 -19.71 17.05
N HIS A 263 0.78 -20.25 17.83
CA HIS A 263 -0.39 -20.97 17.35
C HIS A 263 -1.66 -20.25 17.79
N LEU A 264 -2.30 -19.53 16.85
CA LEU A 264 -3.58 -18.88 17.10
C LEU A 264 -4.72 -19.79 16.61
N MET A 265 -5.69 -20.01 17.49
CA MET A 265 -6.92 -20.73 17.15
C MET A 265 -8.17 -19.93 17.51
N TRP A 266 -9.21 -20.11 16.70
CA TRP A 266 -10.57 -19.68 17.00
C TRP A 266 -11.38 -20.86 17.56
N LEU A 267 -11.98 -20.61 18.71
CA LEU A 267 -12.96 -21.46 19.37
C LEU A 267 -14.36 -20.84 19.20
N PRO A 268 -15.25 -21.46 18.40
CA PRO A 268 -16.62 -20.97 18.24
C PRO A 268 -17.41 -20.96 19.55
N SER A 269 -18.42 -20.10 19.67
CA SER A 269 -19.37 -20.17 20.78
C SER A 269 -20.10 -21.52 20.84
N GLY A 270 -20.56 -21.90 22.03
CA GLY A 270 -21.20 -23.19 22.27
C GLY A 270 -20.69 -23.86 23.55
N ARG A 271 -21.07 -25.13 23.76
CA ARG A 271 -20.75 -25.91 24.96
C ARG A 271 -20.06 -27.22 24.61
N GLY A 272 -19.10 -27.63 25.43
CA GLY A 272 -18.37 -28.88 25.24
C GLY A 272 -17.44 -28.88 24.01
N PRO A 273 -17.10 -30.08 23.49
CA PRO A 273 -16.22 -30.26 22.35
C PRO A 273 -16.73 -29.56 21.09
N ARG A 274 -15.87 -28.76 20.47
CA ARG A 274 -16.17 -27.93 19.30
C ARG A 274 -15.04 -28.03 18.28
N GLU A 275 -15.38 -27.94 17.01
CA GLU A 275 -14.36 -27.85 15.95
C GLU A 275 -13.64 -26.50 16.07
N MET A 276 -12.31 -26.55 16.14
CA MET A 276 -11.46 -25.37 16.23
C MET A 276 -10.86 -25.04 14.88
N LEU A 277 -10.71 -23.74 14.63
CA LEU A 277 -10.20 -23.22 13.37
C LEU A 277 -8.85 -22.55 13.61
N ALA A 278 -7.80 -23.07 12.97
CA ALA A 278 -6.43 -22.59 13.14
C ALA A 278 -6.06 -21.49 12.15
N TYR A 279 -5.39 -20.45 12.64
CA TYR A 279 -4.79 -19.43 11.81
C TYR A 279 -3.37 -19.83 11.42
N THR A 280 -3.01 -19.62 10.15
CA THR A 280 -1.62 -19.68 9.73
C THR A 280 -0.91 -18.40 10.17
N THR A 281 0.13 -18.55 10.99
CA THR A 281 0.94 -17.43 11.46
C THR A 281 1.77 -16.86 10.32
N VAL A 282 1.68 -15.54 10.16
CA VAL A 282 2.40 -14.74 9.17
C VAL A 282 3.28 -13.76 9.92
N LYS A 283 4.58 -14.02 9.97
CA LYS A 283 5.52 -13.09 10.59
C LYS A 283 5.65 -11.84 9.72
N ALA A 284 5.25 -10.70 10.26
CA ALA A 284 5.45 -9.40 9.61
C ALA A 284 6.96 -9.08 9.59
N PRO A 285 7.50 -8.57 8.48
CA PRO A 285 8.87 -8.11 8.46
C PRO A 285 9.04 -6.92 9.42
N SER A 286 10.21 -6.79 10.02
CA SER A 286 10.56 -5.67 10.88
C SER A 286 10.33 -4.34 10.16
N SER A 287 9.73 -3.39 10.86
CA SER A 287 9.37 -2.05 10.36
C SER A 287 10.60 -1.16 10.23
N ALA A 288 11.57 -1.53 9.40
CA ALA A 288 12.61 -0.59 9.00
C ALA A 288 11.96 0.64 8.35
N ASN A 289 12.36 1.85 8.77
CA ASN A 289 11.83 3.08 8.18
C ASN A 289 12.14 3.10 6.67
N ARG A 290 11.12 2.85 5.84
CA ARG A 290 11.26 2.78 4.38
C ARG A 290 11.23 4.16 3.73
N LEU A 291 10.94 5.20 4.50
CA LEU A 291 10.94 6.58 4.04
C LEU A 291 12.30 7.23 4.31
N PRO A 292 12.73 8.20 3.49
CA PRO A 292 13.94 8.97 3.76
C PRO A 292 13.82 9.72 5.09
N GLY A 293 14.88 9.77 5.91
CA GLY A 293 14.85 10.45 7.22
C GLY A 293 14.49 11.95 7.16
N ALA A 294 14.61 12.60 5.98
CA ALA A 294 14.10 13.96 5.79
C ALA A 294 12.58 14.09 6.01
N TYR A 295 11.84 12.98 5.90
CA TYR A 295 10.39 12.94 6.04
C TYR A 295 9.95 12.88 7.51
N ASP A 296 10.86 12.66 8.47
CA ASP A 296 10.54 12.59 9.90
C ASP A 296 9.87 13.89 10.39
N ARG A 297 10.21 15.05 9.79
CA ARG A 297 9.59 16.35 10.08
C ARG A 297 8.11 16.44 9.69
N LEU A 298 7.65 15.60 8.76
CA LEU A 298 6.24 15.57 8.34
C LEU A 298 5.32 15.11 9.47
N ALA A 299 5.83 14.36 10.46
CA ALA A 299 5.02 13.94 11.59
C ALA A 299 4.49 15.12 12.43
N SER A 300 5.23 16.24 12.47
CA SER A 300 4.84 17.48 13.14
C SER A 300 4.20 18.51 12.22
N ALA A 301 4.38 18.39 10.90
CA ALA A 301 3.84 19.34 9.94
C ALA A 301 2.32 19.20 9.78
N SER A 302 1.68 20.28 9.33
CA SER A 302 0.23 20.36 9.06
C SER A 302 -0.08 20.91 7.67
N VAL A 303 -1.09 20.33 7.01
CA VAL A 303 -1.54 20.75 5.68
C VAL A 303 -3.04 20.99 5.66
N GLY A 304 -3.44 22.17 5.19
CA GLY A 304 -4.83 22.50 4.86
C GLY A 304 -5.10 22.22 3.39
N ILE A 305 -6.04 21.32 3.09
CA ILE A 305 -6.44 20.97 1.72
C ILE A 305 -7.85 21.48 1.47
N VAL A 306 -7.96 22.38 0.49
CA VAL A 306 -9.23 22.92 0.02
C VAL A 306 -9.60 22.22 -1.29
N GLY A 307 -10.72 21.50 -1.26
CA GLY A 307 -11.15 20.59 -2.31
C GLY A 307 -10.72 19.15 -2.04
N CYS A 308 -11.68 18.27 -1.79
CA CYS A 308 -11.55 16.82 -1.60
C CYS A 308 -12.05 16.02 -2.82
N GLY A 309 -12.08 16.68 -3.98
CA GLY A 309 -12.35 16.08 -5.28
C GLY A 309 -11.20 15.21 -5.81
N SER A 310 -11.12 15.07 -7.13
CA SER A 310 -10.22 14.14 -7.81
C SER A 310 -8.73 14.39 -7.50
N VAL A 311 -8.30 15.65 -7.50
CA VAL A 311 -6.90 16.04 -7.20
C VAL A 311 -6.64 15.97 -5.69
N GLY A 312 -7.45 16.67 -4.89
CA GLY A 312 -7.19 16.81 -3.45
C GLY A 312 -7.26 15.51 -2.66
N SER A 313 -8.16 14.59 -3.00
CA SER A 313 -8.23 13.27 -2.35
C SER A 313 -6.94 12.45 -2.54
N LYS A 314 -6.35 12.49 -3.74
CA LYS A 314 -5.08 11.82 -4.07
C LYS A 314 -3.89 12.46 -3.38
N ILE A 315 -3.87 13.80 -3.32
CA ILE A 315 -2.83 14.54 -2.58
C ILE A 315 -2.88 14.16 -1.10
N ALA A 316 -4.06 14.20 -0.48
CA ALA A 316 -4.26 13.84 0.91
C ALA A 316 -3.77 12.43 1.22
N ALA A 317 -4.17 11.46 0.40
CA ALA A 317 -3.78 10.06 0.53
C ALA A 317 -2.26 9.86 0.33
N SER A 318 -1.63 10.63 -0.57
CA SER A 318 -0.19 10.55 -0.83
C SER A 318 0.64 11.19 0.27
N LEU A 319 0.21 12.33 0.81
CA LEU A 319 0.84 12.98 1.96
C LEU A 319 0.75 12.11 3.23
N ALA A 320 -0.38 11.44 3.45
CA ALA A 320 -0.54 10.49 4.56
C ALA A 320 0.45 9.33 4.45
N ARG A 321 0.63 8.76 3.24
CA ARG A 321 1.65 7.72 2.96
C ARG A 321 3.07 8.20 3.17
N ALA A 322 3.34 9.48 2.90
CA ALA A 322 4.64 10.11 3.14
C ALA A 322 4.90 10.40 4.64
N GLY A 323 3.94 10.16 5.52
CA GLY A 323 4.12 10.33 6.96
C GLY A 323 3.62 11.66 7.51
N LEU A 324 2.90 12.48 6.73
CA LEU A 324 2.19 13.65 7.26
C LEU A 324 1.09 13.20 8.24
N SER A 325 1.00 13.83 9.40
CA SER A 325 0.04 13.41 10.45
C SER A 325 -1.11 14.37 10.69
N ARG A 326 -1.03 15.64 10.25
CA ARG A 326 -2.03 16.67 10.59
C ARG A 326 -2.65 17.26 9.34
N PHE A 327 -3.96 17.16 9.24
CA PHE A 327 -4.73 17.61 8.08
C PHE A 327 -5.90 18.50 8.50
N VAL A 328 -6.15 19.55 7.75
CA VAL A 328 -7.44 20.25 7.71
C VAL A 328 -8.03 20.02 6.32
N LEU A 329 -9.23 19.45 6.24
CA LEU A 329 -9.91 19.18 4.98
C LEU A 329 -11.14 20.08 4.86
N VAL A 330 -11.24 20.83 3.77
CA VAL A 330 -12.38 21.71 3.47
C VAL A 330 -13.00 21.34 2.14
N ASP A 331 -14.26 20.92 2.15
CA ASP A 331 -15.05 20.62 0.95
C ASP A 331 -16.54 20.57 1.34
N GLY A 332 -17.45 20.94 0.45
CA GLY A 332 -18.89 21.00 0.71
C GLY A 332 -19.71 19.89 0.06
N ASP A 333 -19.09 19.02 -0.75
CA ASP A 333 -19.79 18.06 -1.59
C ASP A 333 -19.95 16.68 -0.95
N VAL A 334 -20.90 15.92 -1.50
CA VAL A 334 -21.10 14.48 -1.29
C VAL A 334 -20.44 13.68 -2.41
N LEU A 335 -19.92 12.49 -2.10
CA LEU A 335 -19.37 11.58 -3.10
C LEU A 335 -20.50 10.79 -3.80
N PHE A 336 -20.59 10.94 -5.12
CA PHE A 336 -21.50 10.19 -5.98
C PHE A 336 -20.77 9.16 -6.85
N PRO A 337 -21.47 8.14 -7.41
CA PRO A 337 -20.85 7.12 -8.27
C PRO A 337 -20.01 7.68 -9.42
N ASP A 338 -20.46 8.75 -10.07
CA ASP A 338 -19.75 9.37 -11.20
C ASP A 338 -18.41 9.99 -10.80
N ASN A 339 -18.18 10.25 -9.51
CA ASN A 339 -16.89 10.74 -9.02
C ASN A 339 -15.84 9.62 -8.96
N LEU A 340 -16.25 8.35 -8.89
CA LEU A 340 -15.34 7.21 -8.73
C LEU A 340 -14.42 6.99 -9.95
N VAL A 341 -14.76 7.57 -11.09
CA VAL A 341 -13.93 7.50 -12.30
C VAL A 341 -12.59 8.24 -12.14
N ARG A 342 -12.41 9.07 -11.10
CA ARG A 342 -11.19 9.86 -10.87
C ARG A 342 -10.88 10.26 -9.41
N ASN A 343 -11.67 9.85 -8.42
CA ASN A 343 -11.42 10.13 -7.00
C ASN A 343 -10.54 9.01 -6.37
N ASP A 344 -9.79 9.29 -5.30
CA ASP A 344 -9.03 8.23 -4.56
C ASP A 344 -9.95 7.27 -3.77
N LEU A 345 -11.19 7.69 -3.49
CA LEU A 345 -12.18 6.92 -2.76
C LEU A 345 -12.85 5.85 -3.62
N ASP A 346 -13.49 4.89 -2.95
CA ASP A 346 -14.18 3.77 -3.61
C ASP A 346 -15.67 3.70 -3.23
N TRP A 347 -16.35 2.66 -3.71
CA TRP A 347 -17.79 2.45 -3.53
C TRP A 347 -18.24 2.49 -2.06
N ARG A 348 -17.37 2.16 -1.11
CA ARG A 348 -17.68 2.18 0.34
C ARG A 348 -17.92 3.61 0.86
N SER A 349 -17.54 4.62 0.09
CA SER A 349 -17.66 6.03 0.46
C SER A 349 -18.80 6.76 -0.26
N VAL A 350 -19.48 6.12 -1.20
CA VAL A 350 -20.59 6.75 -1.94
C VAL A 350 -21.71 7.14 -0.96
N GLY A 351 -22.20 8.37 -1.08
CA GLY A 351 -23.22 8.97 -0.21
C GLY A 351 -22.66 9.67 1.04
N LEU A 352 -21.35 9.62 1.30
CA LEU A 352 -20.70 10.38 2.37
C LEU A 352 -20.25 11.75 1.88
N ASN A 353 -20.16 12.74 2.79
CA ASN A 353 -19.46 14.00 2.46
C ASN A 353 -18.01 13.67 2.10
N LYS A 354 -17.50 14.26 1.02
CA LYS A 354 -16.13 14.02 0.52
C LYS A 354 -15.06 14.20 1.61
N PRO A 355 -15.05 15.27 2.42
CA PRO A 355 -13.94 15.48 3.36
C PRO A 355 -14.00 14.47 4.53
N ASP A 356 -15.18 13.99 4.93
CA ASP A 356 -15.29 12.91 5.93
C ASP A 356 -14.73 11.58 5.37
N ALA A 357 -15.07 11.26 4.13
CA ALA A 357 -14.61 10.05 3.46
C ALA A 357 -13.10 10.08 3.21
N VAL A 358 -12.54 11.23 2.80
CA VAL A 358 -11.09 11.42 2.70
C VAL A 358 -10.42 11.34 4.07
N ALA A 359 -11.02 11.89 5.13
CA ALA A 359 -10.49 11.74 6.49
C ALA A 359 -10.43 10.28 6.95
N LYS A 360 -11.46 9.48 6.63
CA LYS A 360 -11.45 8.02 6.86
C LYS A 360 -10.34 7.34 6.07
N ARG A 361 -10.18 7.69 4.79
CA ARG A 361 -9.12 7.17 3.92
C ARG A 361 -7.71 7.49 4.44
N ILE A 362 -7.48 8.72 4.92
CA ILE A 362 -6.22 9.11 5.57
C ILE A 362 -5.93 8.22 6.77
N ARG A 363 -6.92 7.96 7.64
CA ARG A 363 -6.74 7.10 8.82
C ARG A 363 -6.53 5.63 8.47
N GLU A 364 -7.12 5.13 7.38
CA GLU A 364 -6.83 3.78 6.86
C GLU A 364 -5.39 3.64 6.35
N ILE A 365 -4.77 4.74 5.90
CA ILE A 365 -3.37 4.79 5.47
C ILE A 365 -2.44 5.00 6.65
N LYS A 366 -2.78 5.97 7.50
CA LYS A 366 -2.02 6.39 8.68
C LYS A 366 -2.98 6.50 9.88
N PRO A 367 -3.15 5.40 10.64
CA PRO A 367 -3.99 5.35 11.84
C PRO A 367 -3.85 6.53 12.81
N SER A 368 -2.62 6.96 13.05
CA SER A 368 -2.29 8.03 13.99
C SER A 368 -2.55 9.45 13.45
N ALA A 369 -3.15 9.60 12.27
CA ALA A 369 -3.38 10.91 11.67
C ALA A 369 -4.50 11.68 12.39
N ASN A 370 -4.23 12.94 12.71
CA ASN A 370 -5.20 13.91 13.17
C ASN A 370 -5.78 14.68 11.98
N VAL A 371 -7.10 14.59 11.79
CA VAL A 371 -7.80 15.19 10.65
C VAL A 371 -8.98 16.01 11.16
N THR A 372 -8.91 17.32 10.95
CA THR A 372 -10.03 18.26 11.14
C THR A 372 -10.81 18.37 9.83
N VAL A 373 -12.13 18.25 9.90
CA VAL A 373 -13.01 18.31 8.72
C VAL A 373 -13.92 19.52 8.82
N ARG A 374 -14.00 20.29 7.73
CA ARG A 374 -14.91 21.41 7.54
C ARG A 374 -15.79 21.16 6.31
N ARG A 375 -17.07 20.90 6.56
CA ARG A 375 -18.08 20.57 5.53
C ARG A 375 -18.75 21.85 5.04
N LEU A 376 -18.11 22.58 4.15
CA LEU A 376 -18.68 23.82 3.60
C LEU A 376 -18.15 24.12 2.21
N VAL A 377 -18.98 24.81 1.43
CA VAL A 377 -18.58 25.36 0.14
C VAL A 377 -17.97 26.74 0.38
N LEU A 378 -16.65 26.84 0.35
CA LEU A 378 -15.98 28.14 0.39
C LEU A 378 -16.46 29.01 -0.79
N GLY A 379 -16.65 30.31 -0.59
CA GLY A 379 -17.20 31.20 -1.62
C GLY A 379 -18.69 30.98 -1.97
N GLY A 380 -19.36 29.98 -1.39
CA GLY A 380 -20.79 29.73 -1.55
C GLY A 380 -21.67 30.58 -0.64
N GLN A 381 -22.99 30.35 -0.69
CA GLN A 381 -23.97 30.95 0.23
C GLN A 381 -23.94 30.27 1.60
N GLU A 382 -22.82 30.42 2.29
CA GLU A 382 -22.58 29.89 3.64
C GLU A 382 -22.59 31.01 4.69
N SER A 383 -22.69 30.63 5.96
CA SER A 383 -22.48 31.58 7.05
C SER A 383 -21.07 32.17 6.98
N SER A 384 -20.95 33.50 7.05
CA SER A 384 -19.65 34.19 7.09
C SER A 384 -18.79 33.73 8.27
N LEU A 385 -19.42 33.40 9.41
CA LEU A 385 -18.71 32.89 10.59
C LEU A 385 -18.12 31.49 10.33
N SER A 386 -18.86 30.62 9.64
CA SER A 386 -18.38 29.27 9.29
C SER A 386 -17.23 29.35 8.29
N THR A 387 -17.34 30.26 7.31
CA THR A 387 -16.30 30.52 6.33
C THR A 387 -15.03 31.04 7.01
N ASP A 388 -15.16 32.03 7.89
CA ASP A 388 -14.06 32.60 8.67
C ASP A 388 -13.35 31.53 9.51
N SER A 389 -14.10 30.74 10.30
CA SER A 389 -13.52 29.66 11.10
C SER A 389 -12.77 28.62 10.25
N ALA A 390 -13.23 28.32 9.03
CA ALA A 390 -12.54 27.40 8.15
C ALA A 390 -11.24 27.99 7.59
N LEU A 391 -11.26 29.29 7.23
CA LEU A 391 -10.08 30.00 6.77
C LEU A 391 -9.03 30.16 7.88
N VAL A 392 -9.45 30.36 9.13
CA VAL A 392 -8.57 30.36 10.31
C VAL A 392 -7.89 29.01 10.50
N ASP A 393 -8.63 27.89 10.43
CA ASP A 393 -8.05 26.55 10.53
C ASP A 393 -7.03 26.27 9.41
N VAL A 394 -7.36 26.66 8.16
CA VAL A 394 -6.47 26.53 7.01
C VAL A 394 -5.23 27.41 7.17
N GLY A 395 -5.40 28.65 7.63
CA GLY A 395 -4.32 29.59 7.91
C GLY A 395 -3.43 29.17 9.08
N GLY A 396 -3.92 28.31 9.97
CA GLY A 396 -3.14 27.69 11.04
C GLY A 396 -2.16 26.61 10.55
N CYS A 397 -2.29 26.13 9.31
CA CYS A 397 -1.45 25.05 8.78
C CYS A 397 -0.09 25.55 8.27
N ASP A 398 0.90 24.66 8.13
CA ASP A 398 2.23 25.00 7.58
C ASP A 398 2.20 25.20 6.06
N LEU A 399 1.30 24.49 5.39
CA LEU A 399 1.10 24.56 3.94
C LEU A 399 -0.40 24.51 3.63
N ILE A 400 -0.81 25.35 2.69
CA ILE A 400 -2.15 25.35 2.10
C ILE A 400 -2.06 24.70 0.72
N ILE A 401 -3.02 23.84 0.40
CA ILE A 401 -3.18 23.23 -0.91
C ILE A 401 -4.56 23.59 -1.44
N ASP A 402 -4.59 24.33 -2.55
CA ASP A 402 -5.81 24.55 -3.32
C ASP A 402 -5.87 23.52 -4.45
N ALA A 403 -6.86 22.63 -4.36
CA ALA A 403 -7.13 21.58 -5.33
C ALA A 403 -8.53 21.71 -5.96
N THR A 404 -9.09 22.94 -5.96
CA THR A 404 -10.44 23.20 -6.48
C THR A 404 -10.47 23.59 -7.95
N ALA A 405 -9.37 24.15 -8.47
CA ALA A 405 -9.32 24.82 -9.77
C ALA A 405 -10.34 25.96 -9.94
N ASP A 406 -10.91 26.46 -8.84
CA ASP A 406 -11.87 27.55 -8.85
C ASP A 406 -11.17 28.90 -8.56
N PRO A 407 -11.25 29.90 -9.47
CA PRO A 407 -10.62 31.20 -9.28
C PRO A 407 -11.04 31.95 -8.01
N GLN A 408 -12.29 31.81 -7.57
CA GLN A 408 -12.78 32.47 -6.36
C GLN A 408 -12.20 31.80 -5.12
N ILE A 409 -12.16 30.47 -5.09
CA ILE A 409 -11.52 29.72 -4.01
C ILE A 409 -10.03 30.01 -3.94
N PHE A 410 -9.38 30.08 -5.10
CA PHE A 410 -7.98 30.48 -5.19
C PHE A 410 -7.77 31.83 -4.50
N ASN A 411 -8.60 32.84 -4.76
CA ASN A 411 -8.44 34.16 -4.15
C ASN A 411 -8.57 34.12 -2.61
N LEU A 412 -9.45 33.28 -2.07
CA LEU A 412 -9.57 33.07 -0.62
C LEU A 412 -8.31 32.41 -0.06
N CYS A 413 -7.86 31.31 -0.66
CA CYS A 413 -6.64 30.61 -0.25
C CYS A 413 -5.40 31.52 -0.36
N ALA A 414 -5.31 32.28 -1.45
CA ALA A 414 -4.28 33.26 -1.72
C ALA A 414 -4.26 34.39 -0.68
N SER A 415 -5.44 34.84 -0.25
CA SER A 415 -5.56 35.87 0.79
C SER A 415 -5.09 35.36 2.14
N VAL A 416 -5.53 34.16 2.54
CA VAL A 416 -5.08 33.53 3.80
C VAL A 416 -3.58 33.25 3.76
N ALA A 417 -3.08 32.61 2.69
CA ALA A 417 -1.66 32.31 2.53
C ALA A 417 -0.80 33.57 2.63
N ARG A 418 -1.23 34.64 1.96
CA ARG A 418 -0.56 35.94 2.03
C ARG A 418 -0.55 36.51 3.44
N SER A 419 -1.73 36.67 4.05
CA SER A 419 -1.88 37.34 5.34
C SER A 419 -1.16 36.60 6.46
N GLU A 420 -1.29 35.28 6.50
CA GLU A 420 -0.69 34.40 7.53
C GLU A 420 0.75 33.96 7.20
N LYS A 421 1.31 34.46 6.09
CA LYS A 421 2.62 34.04 5.56
C LYS A 421 2.76 32.51 5.52
N LYS A 422 1.80 31.83 4.92
CA LYS A 422 1.83 30.38 4.71
C LYS A 422 2.22 30.02 3.29
N MET A 423 2.88 28.87 3.15
CA MET A 423 3.16 28.31 1.84
C MET A 423 1.84 27.95 1.15
N LEU A 424 1.79 28.10 -0.18
CA LEU A 424 0.64 27.72 -1.00
C LEU A 424 1.12 26.83 -2.15
N VAL A 425 0.48 25.68 -2.31
CA VAL A 425 0.57 24.86 -3.52
C VAL A 425 -0.80 24.84 -4.18
N TRP A 426 -0.84 25.06 -5.49
CA TRP A 426 -2.08 25.02 -6.25
C TRP A 426 -1.80 24.51 -7.66
N GLY A 427 -2.85 24.08 -8.35
CA GLY A 427 -2.74 23.55 -9.69
C GLY A 427 -4.10 23.40 -10.34
N GLU A 428 -4.08 23.13 -11.64
CA GLU A 428 -5.26 22.96 -12.46
C GLU A 428 -4.99 21.85 -13.46
N VAL A 429 -5.98 20.98 -13.69
CA VAL A 429 -5.95 20.00 -14.77
C VAL A 429 -6.70 20.60 -15.95
N PHE A 430 -6.06 20.68 -17.11
CA PHE A 430 -6.66 21.24 -18.31
C PHE A 430 -7.75 20.35 -18.87
N ALA A 431 -8.70 20.97 -19.59
CA ALA A 431 -9.80 20.25 -20.23
C ALA A 431 -9.29 19.14 -21.14
N GLY A 432 -10.01 18.02 -21.15
CA GLY A 432 -9.63 16.83 -21.92
C GLY A 432 -8.39 16.11 -21.37
N GLY A 433 -7.86 16.51 -20.21
CA GLY A 433 -6.70 15.89 -19.60
C GLY A 433 -5.42 16.05 -20.41
N ILE A 434 -5.31 17.14 -21.17
CA ILE A 434 -4.15 17.37 -22.04
C ILE A 434 -2.88 17.75 -21.27
N GLY A 435 -3.02 18.14 -20.01
CA GLY A 435 -1.95 18.69 -19.18
C GLY A 435 -2.48 19.38 -17.93
N GLY A 436 -1.61 20.13 -17.26
CA GLY A 436 -2.01 20.95 -16.12
C GLY A 436 -0.92 21.85 -15.58
N PHE A 437 -1.30 22.77 -14.70
CA PHE A 437 -0.37 23.59 -13.92
C PHE A 437 -0.07 22.99 -12.56
N VAL A 438 1.17 23.21 -12.12
CA VAL A 438 1.62 22.88 -10.77
C VAL A 438 2.45 24.05 -10.26
N VAL A 439 2.01 24.68 -9.17
CA VAL A 439 2.59 25.91 -8.65
C VAL A 439 2.84 25.82 -7.16
N ARG A 440 4.00 26.29 -6.71
CA ARG A 440 4.39 26.44 -5.30
C ARG A 440 4.84 27.87 -5.03
N LEU A 441 4.27 28.47 -4.00
CA LEU A 441 4.61 29.80 -3.52
C LEU A 441 5.01 29.73 -2.06
N ARG A 442 6.20 30.24 -1.73
CA ARG A 442 6.69 30.34 -0.36
C ARG A 442 6.81 31.82 0.03
N PRO A 443 6.45 32.14 1.28
CA PRO A 443 6.60 33.49 1.81
C PRO A 443 8.01 34.03 1.62
N ASP A 444 8.09 35.30 1.24
CA ASP A 444 9.32 36.08 1.14
C ASP A 444 10.38 35.52 0.15
N ILE A 445 10.01 34.54 -0.68
CA ILE A 445 10.85 33.98 -1.76
C ILE A 445 10.17 34.15 -3.12
N GLU A 446 8.94 33.66 -3.25
CA GLU A 446 8.11 33.81 -4.44
C GLU A 446 7.18 35.04 -4.33
N PRO A 447 6.64 35.56 -5.45
CA PRO A 447 5.66 36.64 -5.41
C PRO A 447 4.44 36.30 -4.55
N ALA A 448 3.76 37.33 -4.05
CA ALA A 448 2.51 37.16 -3.34
C ALA A 448 1.49 36.39 -4.23
N PRO A 449 0.64 35.52 -3.66
CA PRO A 449 -0.21 34.61 -4.42
C PRO A 449 -1.01 35.21 -5.58
N HIS A 450 -1.64 36.37 -5.36
CA HIS A 450 -2.38 37.07 -6.41
C HIS A 450 -1.47 37.60 -7.54
N ALA A 451 -0.26 38.05 -7.21
CA ALA A 451 0.71 38.48 -8.22
C ALA A 451 1.25 37.30 -9.02
N ALA A 452 1.55 36.19 -8.35
CA ALA A 452 1.96 34.93 -8.99
C ALA A 452 0.93 34.45 -10.03
N ARG A 453 -0.37 34.43 -9.67
CA ARG A 453 -1.44 34.04 -10.60
C ARG A 453 -1.56 34.98 -11.79
N ARG A 454 -1.44 36.30 -11.59
CA ARG A 454 -1.42 37.27 -12.71
C ARG A 454 -0.24 37.03 -13.65
N GLN A 455 0.96 36.78 -13.12
CA GLN A 455 2.14 36.50 -13.94
C GLN A 455 1.97 35.18 -14.72
N LEU A 456 1.37 34.15 -14.12
CA LEU A 456 1.06 32.90 -14.80
C LEU A 456 0.07 33.10 -15.95
N LEU A 457 -1.02 33.85 -15.73
CA LEU A 457 -2.00 34.15 -16.77
C LEU A 457 -1.36 34.94 -17.93
N ARG A 458 -0.52 35.93 -17.63
CA ARG A 458 0.26 36.65 -18.66
C ARG A 458 1.18 35.71 -19.44
N TRP A 459 1.86 34.79 -18.75
CA TRP A 459 2.70 33.78 -19.40
C TRP A 459 1.92 32.89 -20.36
N CYS A 460 0.64 32.61 -20.08
CA CYS A 460 -0.28 31.93 -20.99
C CYS A 460 -0.70 32.81 -22.16
N ASP A 461 -1.06 34.07 -21.90
CA ASP A 461 -1.49 35.03 -22.93
C ASP A 461 -0.38 35.33 -23.95
N ASP A 462 0.87 35.29 -23.51
CA ASP A 462 2.06 35.41 -24.37
C ASP A 462 2.21 34.23 -25.33
N ARG A 463 1.40 33.17 -25.20
CA ARG A 463 1.41 32.03 -26.12
C ARG A 463 0.41 32.31 -27.21
N GLU A 464 0.86 32.23 -28.46
CA GLU A 464 0.07 32.50 -29.67
C GLU A 464 -1.16 31.56 -29.86
N ARG A 465 -1.46 30.70 -28.88
CA ARG A 465 -2.60 29.77 -28.87
C ARG A 465 -3.39 29.94 -27.56
N PRO A 466 -4.71 30.13 -27.65
CA PRO A 466 -5.55 30.26 -26.45
C PRO A 466 -5.43 28.99 -25.61
N MET A 467 -5.36 29.17 -24.30
CA MET A 467 -5.34 28.07 -23.35
C MET A 467 -6.64 27.26 -23.49
N PRO A 468 -6.56 25.91 -23.51
CA PRO A 468 -7.73 25.05 -23.52
C PRO A 468 -8.33 25.00 -22.11
N LEU A 469 -8.88 26.14 -21.72
CA LEU A 469 -9.79 26.24 -20.60
C LEU A 469 -11.00 25.37 -20.95
N GLY A 470 -11.35 24.45 -20.06
CA GLY A 470 -12.71 23.94 -20.08
C GLY A 470 -13.62 25.13 -19.87
N GLU A 471 -14.71 25.24 -20.65
CA GLU A 471 -15.77 26.19 -20.31
C GLU A 471 -16.05 26.05 -18.82
N GLY A 472 -15.83 27.14 -18.08
CA GLY A 472 -15.70 27.12 -16.63
C GLY A 472 -16.85 26.34 -16.01
N VAL A 473 -16.53 25.20 -15.39
CA VAL A 473 -17.56 24.28 -14.92
C VAL A 473 -18.19 24.84 -13.64
N GLN A 474 -19.18 25.70 -13.82
CA GLN A 474 -20.32 25.76 -12.90
C GLN A 474 -21.00 24.38 -12.96
N TYR A 475 -20.62 23.47 -12.07
CA TYR A 475 -21.21 22.13 -11.93
C TYR A 475 -22.71 22.13 -11.55
N ALA A 476 -23.39 23.29 -11.55
CA ALA A 476 -24.75 23.43 -11.07
C ALA A 476 -25.81 23.79 -12.13
N LEU A 477 -25.53 24.48 -13.26
CA LEU A 477 -26.63 25.11 -14.01
C LEU A 477 -26.50 25.32 -15.54
N ALA A 478 -25.49 24.79 -16.24
CA ALA A 478 -25.40 24.97 -17.70
C ALA A 478 -25.61 23.65 -18.47
N LEU A 479 -26.77 23.54 -19.12
CA LEU A 479 -27.06 22.58 -20.19
C LEU A 479 -26.50 23.13 -21.50
N ASP A 480 -25.24 22.82 -21.83
CA ASP A 480 -24.74 22.98 -23.20
C ASP A 480 -24.45 21.60 -23.81
N GLU A 481 -24.79 21.42 -25.09
CA GLU A 481 -24.91 20.10 -25.75
C GLU A 481 -23.56 19.48 -26.17
N SER A 482 -22.43 20.08 -25.82
CA SER A 482 -21.10 19.49 -26.06
C SER A 482 -20.72 18.57 -24.89
N PRO A 483 -20.34 17.30 -25.12
CA PRO A 483 -19.92 16.43 -24.03
C PRO A 483 -18.70 17.05 -23.35
N PRO A 484 -18.71 17.21 -22.02
CA PRO A 484 -17.59 17.83 -21.31
C PRO A 484 -16.30 17.06 -21.63
N LEU A 485 -15.23 17.80 -21.95
CA LEU A 485 -13.90 17.24 -22.13
C LEU A 485 -13.36 16.80 -20.76
N ILE A 486 -13.70 15.57 -20.36
CA ILE A 486 -13.36 15.01 -19.04
C ILE A 486 -11.95 14.42 -19.08
N ALA A 487 -11.07 14.90 -18.19
CA ALA A 487 -9.79 14.25 -17.89
C ALA A 487 -10.03 12.90 -17.18
N ASP A 488 -9.29 11.87 -17.58
CA ASP A 488 -9.37 10.56 -16.92
C ASP A 488 -8.57 10.52 -15.60
N ASP A 489 -8.63 9.37 -14.90
CA ASP A 489 -7.94 9.21 -13.61
C ASP A 489 -6.41 9.32 -13.72
N ALA A 490 -5.82 8.87 -14.83
CA ALA A 490 -4.38 8.91 -15.02
C ALA A 490 -3.92 10.37 -15.21
N ASP A 491 -4.65 11.12 -16.03
CA ASP A 491 -4.38 12.55 -16.28
C ASP A 491 -4.41 13.35 -14.97
N VAL A 492 -5.46 13.17 -14.17
CA VAL A 492 -5.61 13.81 -12.85
C VAL A 492 -4.52 13.35 -11.88
N SER A 493 -4.21 12.05 -11.85
CA SER A 493 -3.26 11.47 -10.91
C SER A 493 -1.84 12.00 -11.13
N VAL A 494 -1.44 12.25 -12.37
CA VAL A 494 -0.12 12.82 -12.69
C VAL A 494 0.03 14.23 -12.12
N ILE A 495 -0.97 15.11 -12.34
CA ILE A 495 -0.94 16.48 -11.81
C ILE A 495 -1.00 16.47 -10.27
N ALA A 496 -1.87 15.66 -9.67
CA ALA A 496 -1.95 15.51 -8.22
C ALA A 496 -0.62 15.01 -7.60
N ALA A 497 0.06 14.07 -8.27
CA ALA A 497 1.37 13.59 -7.84
C ALA A 497 2.43 14.69 -7.92
N HIS A 498 2.46 15.50 -8.99
CA HIS A 498 3.38 16.63 -9.09
C HIS A 498 3.14 17.70 -8.02
N MET A 499 1.88 18.05 -7.75
CA MET A 499 1.52 18.94 -6.64
C MET A 499 1.98 18.38 -5.29
N THR A 500 1.76 17.08 -5.05
CA THR A 500 2.22 16.39 -3.84
C THR A 500 3.75 16.47 -3.71
N ARG A 501 4.49 16.28 -4.80
CA ARG A 501 5.96 16.38 -4.77
C ARG A 501 6.44 17.78 -4.42
N MET A 502 5.78 18.83 -4.91
CA MET A 502 6.08 20.21 -4.51
C MET A 502 5.77 20.47 -3.04
N ALA A 503 4.65 19.96 -2.54
CA ALA A 503 4.27 20.05 -1.13
C ALA A 503 5.31 19.38 -0.22
N LEU A 504 5.71 18.14 -0.54
CA LEU A 504 6.72 17.41 0.22
C LEU A 504 8.08 18.12 0.18
N ASP A 505 8.50 18.64 -0.98
CA ASP A 505 9.74 19.39 -1.12
C ASP A 505 9.74 20.65 -0.25
N ALA A 506 8.65 21.42 -0.27
CA ALA A 506 8.48 22.62 0.52
C ALA A 506 8.50 22.35 2.04
N LEU A 507 7.90 21.24 2.48
CA LEU A 507 7.82 20.88 3.90
C LEU A 507 9.10 20.23 4.44
N THR A 508 9.86 19.51 3.61
CA THR A 508 10.97 18.68 4.08
C THR A 508 12.36 19.25 3.79
N ARG A 509 12.51 20.14 2.80
CA ARG A 509 13.82 20.61 2.33
C ARG A 509 14.02 22.09 2.60
N GLN A 510 15.23 22.43 3.06
CA GLN A 510 15.67 23.83 3.14
C GLN A 510 15.96 24.41 1.74
N LYS A 511 16.66 23.63 0.90
CA LYS A 511 16.89 23.97 -0.50
C LYS A 511 15.98 23.12 -1.38
N THR A 512 15.10 23.79 -2.11
CA THR A 512 14.16 23.14 -3.03
C THR A 512 14.90 22.38 -4.13
N ALA A 513 14.36 21.22 -4.54
CA ALA A 513 14.79 20.53 -5.75
C ALA A 513 14.08 21.00 -7.02
N PHE A 514 13.14 21.95 -6.91
CA PHE A 514 12.45 22.56 -8.04
C PHE A 514 13.04 23.96 -8.30
N PRO A 515 13.85 24.14 -9.37
CA PRO A 515 14.46 25.43 -9.69
C PRO A 515 13.43 26.52 -10.00
N HIS A 516 12.25 26.13 -10.50
CA HIS A 516 11.17 27.04 -10.82
C HIS A 516 9.98 26.84 -9.86
N PRO A 517 9.23 27.90 -9.53
CA PRO A 517 8.06 27.80 -8.66
C PRO A 517 6.82 27.29 -9.38
N ALA A 518 6.77 27.31 -10.72
CA ALA A 518 5.63 26.89 -11.51
C ALA A 518 6.07 26.06 -12.72
N TYR A 519 5.21 25.12 -13.12
CA TYR A 519 5.40 24.29 -14.31
C TYR A 519 4.06 24.07 -15.02
N ALA A 520 4.06 24.12 -16.36
CA ALA A 520 3.03 23.54 -17.20
C ALA A 520 3.48 22.12 -17.61
N VAL A 521 2.69 21.10 -17.28
CA VAL A 521 3.01 19.70 -17.58
C VAL A 521 2.05 19.19 -18.65
N GLY A 522 2.59 18.80 -19.80
CA GLY A 522 1.85 18.25 -20.94
C GLY A 522 1.70 16.74 -20.85
N LEU A 523 0.50 16.26 -21.16
CA LEU A 523 0.14 14.85 -21.19
C LEU A 523 -0.27 14.38 -22.59
N LYS A 524 -0.62 15.32 -23.48
CA LYS A 524 -1.00 15.08 -24.88
C LYS A 524 -0.35 16.15 -25.76
N ALA A 525 -0.19 15.85 -27.05
CA ALA A 525 0.36 16.78 -28.04
C ALA A 525 -0.70 17.83 -28.46
N GLU A 526 -1.11 18.68 -27.51
CA GLU A 526 -2.15 19.70 -27.67
C GLU A 526 -1.74 21.03 -27.02
N TRP A 527 -2.38 22.14 -27.43
CA TRP A 527 -2.04 23.52 -27.04
C TRP A 527 -0.58 23.90 -27.36
N ILE A 528 0.29 23.97 -26.36
CA ILE A 528 1.73 24.25 -26.49
C ILE A 528 2.61 23.00 -26.35
N PHE A 529 2.01 21.86 -25.99
CA PHE A 529 2.76 20.65 -25.74
C PHE A 529 3.00 19.89 -27.05
N GLU A 530 4.25 19.54 -27.31
CA GLU A 530 4.61 18.80 -28.53
C GLU A 530 4.40 17.29 -28.39
N ALA A 531 4.42 16.78 -27.16
CA ALA A 531 4.28 15.37 -26.83
C ALA A 531 3.84 15.17 -25.37
N PRO A 532 3.37 13.96 -24.98
CA PRO A 532 3.27 13.60 -23.57
C PRO A 532 4.61 13.79 -22.84
N PHE A 533 4.53 14.21 -21.57
CA PHE A 533 5.67 14.56 -20.71
C PHE A 533 6.40 15.87 -21.07
N ASP A 534 5.95 16.61 -22.09
CA ASP A 534 6.50 17.93 -22.42
C ASP A 534 6.23 18.91 -21.26
N THR A 535 7.29 19.40 -20.62
CA THR A 535 7.20 20.16 -19.37
C THR A 535 7.85 21.52 -19.52
N TRP A 536 7.06 22.56 -19.30
CA TRP A 536 7.47 23.95 -19.43
C TRP A 536 7.70 24.57 -18.06
N PRO A 537 8.96 24.86 -17.66
CA PRO A 537 9.24 25.59 -16.42
C PRO A 537 8.84 27.06 -16.55
N ILE A 538 8.27 27.62 -15.49
CA ILE A 538 7.76 28.99 -15.44
C ILE A 538 8.42 29.72 -14.28
N SER A 539 9.23 30.72 -14.61
CA SER A 539 9.85 31.60 -13.61
C SER A 539 8.88 32.70 -13.24
N LEU A 540 8.74 32.95 -11.94
CA LEU A 540 7.92 34.05 -11.41
C LEU A 540 8.85 35.08 -10.78
N VAL A 541 8.57 36.35 -11.02
CA VAL A 541 9.35 37.48 -10.49
C VAL A 541 8.74 37.90 -9.15
N PRO A 542 9.55 38.09 -8.09
CA PRO A 542 9.05 38.61 -6.82
C PRO A 542 8.28 39.92 -6.99
N GLU A 543 7.00 39.92 -6.61
CA GLU A 543 6.06 41.02 -6.74
C GLU A 543 5.00 40.93 -5.63
N GLY A 544 4.69 42.06 -5.02
CA GLY A 544 3.76 42.15 -3.89
C GLY A 544 4.37 41.71 -2.56
N GLU A 545 3.70 42.06 -1.47
CA GLU A 545 4.17 41.78 -0.10
C GLU A 545 3.41 40.62 0.53
N TRP A 546 4.15 39.74 1.22
CA TRP A 546 3.63 38.75 2.13
C TRP A 546 3.38 39.37 3.51
N GLY A 547 2.27 38.98 4.14
CA GLY A 547 1.77 39.56 5.38
C GLY A 547 0.47 40.33 5.19
N PRO A 548 -0.16 40.73 6.30
CA PRO A 548 -1.41 41.48 6.28
C PRO A 548 -1.19 42.84 5.62
N GLN A 549 -2.21 43.37 4.93
CA GLN A 549 -2.20 44.77 4.54
C GLN A 549 -2.24 45.64 5.79
N LYS A 550 -1.39 46.67 5.81
CA LYS A 550 -1.37 47.67 6.86
C LYS A 550 -1.63 49.01 6.22
N ASP A 551 -2.44 49.82 6.88
CA ASP A 551 -2.61 51.22 6.51
C ASP A 551 -1.29 51.97 6.75
N GLU A 552 -0.95 52.90 5.86
CA GLU A 552 0.26 53.73 5.98
C GLU A 552 0.30 54.51 7.31
N ASN A 553 -0.87 54.78 7.90
CA ASN A 553 -1.06 55.51 9.16
C ASN A 553 -1.78 54.66 10.24
N ALA A 554 -1.52 53.35 10.29
CA ALA A 554 -2.24 52.39 11.13
C ALA A 554 -2.40 52.80 12.61
N GLU A 555 -1.38 53.41 13.24
CA GLU A 555 -1.47 53.85 14.64
C GLU A 555 -2.47 55.01 14.84
N ALA A 556 -2.47 55.98 13.93
CA ALA A 556 -3.37 57.12 14.00
C ALA A 556 -4.82 56.70 13.70
N GLU A 557 -5.02 55.84 12.72
CA GLU A 557 -6.34 55.29 12.38
C GLU A 557 -6.87 54.37 13.50
N LEU A 558 -6.00 53.55 14.10
CA LEU A 558 -6.38 52.72 15.26
C LEU A 558 -6.77 53.58 16.47
N ALA A 559 -6.03 54.65 16.76
CA ALA A 559 -6.37 55.58 17.83
C ALA A 559 -7.70 56.31 17.56
N ALA A 560 -7.95 56.72 16.31
CA ALA A 560 -9.22 57.31 15.90
C ALA A 560 -10.38 56.32 16.03
N LEU A 561 -10.20 55.08 15.58
CA LEU A 561 -11.17 53.99 15.69
C LEU A 561 -11.46 53.63 17.15
N ALA A 562 -10.41 53.52 17.98
CA ALA A 562 -10.54 53.23 19.40
C ALA A 562 -11.35 54.33 20.11
N LYS A 563 -11.07 55.60 19.81
CA LYS A 563 -11.83 56.73 20.33
C LYS A 563 -13.29 56.74 19.84
N GLN A 564 -13.55 56.28 18.63
CA GLN A 564 -14.90 56.19 18.06
C GLN A 564 -15.72 55.05 18.68
N LEU A 565 -15.13 53.86 18.81
CA LEU A 565 -15.80 52.66 19.32
C LEU A 565 -15.89 52.63 20.84
N PHE A 566 -14.90 53.24 21.52
CA PHE A 566 -14.79 53.30 22.97
C PHE A 566 -14.63 54.74 23.47
N PRO A 567 -15.64 55.62 23.26
CA PRO A 567 -15.55 57.05 23.59
C PRO A 567 -15.30 57.33 25.07
N ASP A 568 -15.65 56.40 25.96
CA ASP A 568 -15.48 56.51 27.41
C ASP A 568 -14.17 55.89 27.95
N ALA A 569 -13.33 55.31 27.09
CA ALA A 569 -12.07 54.67 27.50
C ALA A 569 -10.93 55.65 27.82
N GLY A 570 -11.23 56.94 28.00
CA GLY A 570 -10.24 58.02 28.16
C GLY A 570 -10.46 58.93 29.37
N THR A 571 -10.38 58.40 30.60
CA THR A 571 -9.94 59.13 31.82
C THR A 571 -9.20 58.21 32.81
N GLY A 572 -8.33 57.32 32.31
CA GLY A 572 -7.42 56.55 33.15
C GLY A 572 -6.06 56.44 32.48
N ASP A 573 -5.04 57.01 33.12
CA ASP A 573 -3.64 56.92 32.70
C ASP A 573 -3.12 55.48 32.61
N ALA A 574 -2.13 55.29 31.71
CA ALA A 574 -1.31 54.11 31.42
C ALA A 574 -1.99 53.04 30.54
N VAL A 575 -1.41 52.62 29.41
CA VAL A 575 0.01 52.28 29.11
C VAL A 575 0.40 52.73 27.70
#